data_AF-A0A1S3PRC2-F1
#
_entry.id   AF-A0A1S3PRC2-F1
#
_cell.length_a   1.000
_cell.length_b   1.000
_cell.length_c   1.000
_cell.angle_alpha   90.00
_cell.angle_beta   90.00
_cell.angle_gamma   90.00
#
_symmetry.space_group_name_H-M   'P 1'
#
loop_
_entity.id
_entity.type
_entity.pdbx_description
1 polymer ?
#
loop_
_entity_poly.entity_id
_entity_poly.type
_entity_poly.pdbx_seq_one_letter_code
_entity_poly.pdbx_strand_id
1 'polypeptide(L)'
;MFVLKFTMGLLTLVSSAWVEELTEFEENVVEEDTSGELSVGELLTRANRDLSPDEPTLMGDIAMHSEKNADPCTATGCMWQKYSDGNIWVPYVIANHFSSREVAIIQRGLDSFAETTCIRFFQRQNERDYLSIESRSGCYSYVGRQGCLYHSTVQHELLHALGFNHEQTRSDRDNHIHVYWENIIDGTPSPRTTAPPWSPSPTATCLSARPLR
;
A
#
# COMPACT_ATOMS: atom_id res chain seq x y z
N MET A 1 -65.23 -6.55 -45.32
CA MET A 1 -64.30 -7.05 -46.35
C MET A 1 -63.46 -5.86 -46.81
N PHE A 2 -62.14 -5.85 -46.49
CA PHE A 2 -61.09 -4.93 -46.99
C PHE A 2 -61.25 -3.41 -46.64
N VAL A 3 -60.25 -2.53 -46.39
CA VAL A 3 -58.79 -2.50 -46.64
C VAL A 3 -58.18 -1.21 -46.00
N LEU A 4 -56.95 -1.31 -45.44
CA LEU A 4 -55.82 -0.33 -45.37
C LEU A 4 -56.02 1.05 -44.67
N LYS A 5 -55.06 1.73 -44.02
CA LYS A 5 -53.65 1.53 -43.59
C LYS A 5 -53.18 2.79 -42.80
N PHE A 6 -52.15 2.61 -41.98
CA PHE A 6 -51.08 3.56 -41.58
C PHE A 6 -51.38 4.71 -40.61
N THR A 7 -50.76 4.63 -39.42
CA THR A 7 -50.17 5.80 -38.75
C THR A 7 -48.76 5.44 -38.25
N MET A 8 -47.74 5.98 -38.94
CA MET A 8 -46.43 6.27 -38.33
C MET A 8 -46.61 7.56 -37.53
N GLY A 9 -46.44 7.50 -36.21
CA GLY A 9 -46.34 8.67 -35.35
C GLY A 9 -44.87 9.00 -35.09
N LEU A 10 -44.36 10.00 -35.79
CA LEU A 10 -43.06 10.62 -35.57
C LEU A 10 -43.13 11.58 -34.37
N LEU A 11 -42.00 11.66 -33.66
CA LEU A 11 -41.49 12.73 -32.80
C LEU A 11 -42.15 14.11 -33.02
N THR A 12 -42.35 14.99 -32.05
CA THR A 12 -41.51 15.49 -30.95
C THR A 12 -42.44 16.28 -30.02
N LEU A 13 -42.18 16.34 -28.72
CA LEU A 13 -42.24 17.55 -27.87
C LEU A 13 -42.03 17.14 -26.40
N VAL A 14 -41.37 18.02 -25.64
CA VAL A 14 -41.05 17.93 -24.20
C VAL A 14 -39.81 17.05 -23.91
N SER A 15 -38.68 17.54 -23.39
CA SER A 15 -38.42 18.64 -22.47
C SER A 15 -37.02 19.21 -22.72
N SER A 16 -36.93 20.47 -23.14
CA SER A 16 -35.68 21.24 -23.17
C SER A 16 -35.29 21.80 -21.79
N ALA A 17 -35.76 21.21 -20.69
CA ALA A 17 -35.48 21.67 -19.33
C ALA A 17 -34.43 20.81 -18.59
N TRP A 18 -33.79 19.85 -19.26
CA TRP A 18 -32.79 18.96 -18.65
C TRP A 18 -31.37 19.16 -19.18
N VAL A 19 -31.17 20.10 -20.10
CA VAL A 19 -29.88 20.27 -20.81
C VAL A 19 -29.08 21.45 -20.26
N GLU A 20 -29.67 22.34 -19.47
CA GLU A 20 -28.95 23.48 -18.88
C GLU A 20 -28.20 23.14 -17.58
N GLU A 21 -28.46 21.99 -16.95
CA GLU A 21 -27.81 21.61 -15.67
C GLU A 21 -26.50 20.82 -15.86
N LEU A 22 -26.12 20.49 -17.11
CA LEU A 22 -24.94 19.68 -17.42
C LEU A 22 -23.73 20.47 -17.96
N THR A 23 -23.83 21.79 -18.10
CA THR A 23 -22.75 22.61 -18.70
C THR A 23 -21.99 23.51 -17.72
N GLU A 24 -22.30 23.45 -16.43
CA GLU A 24 -21.60 24.26 -15.40
C GLU A 24 -20.58 23.43 -14.57
N PHE A 25 -20.39 22.15 -14.89
CA PHE A 25 -19.53 21.25 -14.12
C PHE A 25 -18.14 20.97 -14.74
N GLU A 26 -17.84 21.48 -15.94
CA GLU A 26 -16.56 21.19 -16.64
C GLU A 26 -15.64 22.41 -16.84
N GLU A 27 -15.73 23.45 -16.00
CA GLU A 27 -14.70 24.50 -15.94
C GLU A 27 -14.24 24.80 -14.51
N ASN A 28 -14.01 23.74 -13.73
CA ASN A 28 -13.12 23.77 -12.58
C ASN A 28 -12.22 22.53 -12.63
N VAL A 29 -11.47 22.37 -13.71
CA VAL A 29 -10.22 21.61 -13.67
C VAL A 29 -9.28 22.45 -12.81
N VAL A 30 -9.37 22.24 -11.50
CA VAL A 30 -8.34 22.65 -10.56
C VAL A 30 -7.07 22.01 -11.08
N GLU A 31 -6.09 22.83 -11.48
CA GLU A 31 -4.71 22.37 -11.53
C GLU A 31 -4.41 21.86 -10.11
N GLU A 32 -4.48 20.54 -9.94
CA GLU A 32 -4.12 19.89 -8.69
C GLU A 32 -2.63 20.12 -8.52
N ASP A 33 -2.34 21.17 -7.77
CA ASP A 33 -1.01 21.61 -7.37
C ASP A 33 -0.27 20.44 -6.71
N THR A 34 0.54 19.75 -7.50
CA THR A 34 1.39 18.64 -7.05
C THR A 34 2.53 19.11 -6.12
N SER A 35 2.50 20.34 -5.60
CA SER A 35 3.53 20.87 -4.69
C SER A 35 3.27 20.64 -3.19
N GLY A 36 2.15 20.01 -2.81
CA GLY A 36 1.73 19.88 -1.41
C GLY A 36 1.74 18.48 -0.79
N GLU A 37 1.76 17.40 -1.58
CA GLU A 37 1.69 16.04 -1.01
C GLU A 37 3.10 15.53 -0.68
N LEU A 38 3.34 15.31 0.62
CA LEU A 38 4.60 14.71 1.09
C LEU A 38 4.73 13.29 0.54
N SER A 39 5.95 12.88 0.18
CA SER A 39 6.19 11.48 -0.22
C SER A 39 5.88 10.54 0.95
N VAL A 40 5.56 9.26 0.65
CA VAL A 40 5.32 8.24 1.68
C VAL A 40 6.49 8.16 2.67
N GLY A 41 7.73 8.16 2.17
CA GLY A 41 8.92 8.15 3.02
C GLY A 41 9.04 9.38 3.93
N GLU A 42 8.63 10.56 3.46
CA GLU A 42 8.62 11.78 4.29
C GLU A 42 7.51 11.75 5.34
N LEU A 43 6.32 11.24 4.99
CA LEU A 43 5.23 11.01 5.95
C LEU A 43 5.67 10.07 7.07
N LEU A 44 6.32 8.95 6.71
CA LEU A 44 6.80 7.94 7.65
C LEU A 44 7.95 8.48 8.52
N THR A 45 8.91 9.17 7.91
CA THR A 45 10.02 9.81 8.64
C THR A 45 9.52 10.81 9.67
N ARG A 46 8.49 11.61 9.34
CA ARG A 46 7.88 12.55 10.29
C ARG A 46 7.14 11.83 11.41
N ALA A 47 6.43 10.74 11.10
CA ALA A 47 5.70 9.98 12.09
C ALA A 47 6.61 9.24 13.08
N ASN A 48 7.80 8.80 12.64
CA ASN A 48 8.76 8.03 13.44
C ASN A 48 9.81 8.88 14.17
N ARG A 49 9.73 10.21 14.13
CA ARG A 49 10.73 11.09 14.77
C ARG A 49 10.73 10.97 16.30
N ASP A 50 9.55 10.81 16.90
CA ASP A 50 9.34 10.88 18.35
C ASP A 50 8.65 9.61 18.86
N LEU A 51 9.28 8.46 18.63
CA LEU A 51 8.77 7.17 19.09
C LEU A 51 8.84 7.05 20.62
N SER A 52 7.84 6.38 21.19
CA SER A 52 7.82 6.06 22.60
C SER A 52 8.95 5.07 22.97
N PRO A 53 9.54 5.12 24.18
CA PRO A 53 10.64 4.23 24.57
C PRO A 53 10.33 2.73 24.56
N ASP A 54 9.05 2.35 24.55
CA ASP A 54 8.56 0.97 24.46
C ASP A 54 8.38 0.47 23.01
N GLU A 55 8.58 1.34 22.01
CA GLU A 55 8.57 0.97 20.60
C GLU A 55 9.85 0.21 20.20
N PRO A 56 9.77 -0.70 19.22
CA PRO A 56 10.93 -1.44 18.73
C PRO A 56 11.94 -0.50 18.06
N THR A 57 13.20 -0.93 18.02
CA THR A 57 14.23 -0.27 17.21
C THR A 57 13.86 -0.34 15.73
N LEU A 58 13.87 0.81 15.04
CA LEU A 58 13.52 0.90 13.63
C LEU A 58 14.74 1.16 12.75
N MET A 59 14.75 0.53 11.57
CA MET A 59 15.55 0.97 10.42
C MET A 59 14.65 1.79 9.49
N GLY A 60 14.49 3.08 9.78
CA GLY A 60 13.50 3.94 9.12
C GLY A 60 12.09 3.64 9.63
N ASP A 61 11.39 2.75 8.93
CA ASP A 61 10.01 2.28 9.19
C ASP A 61 9.92 0.73 9.18
N ILE A 62 11.05 0.04 9.28
CA ILE A 62 11.12 -1.41 9.44
C ILE A 62 11.52 -1.73 10.89
N ALA A 63 10.65 -2.44 11.62
CA ALA A 63 10.94 -2.88 12.98
C ALA A 63 11.96 -4.04 12.99
N MET A 64 13.04 -3.86 13.75
CA MET A 64 14.15 -4.81 13.82
C MET A 64 14.15 -5.53 15.17
N HIS A 65 14.22 -6.87 15.14
CA HIS A 65 14.37 -7.70 16.35
C HIS A 65 15.84 -7.86 16.81
N SER A 66 16.80 -7.34 16.03
CA SER A 66 18.23 -7.46 16.31
C SER A 66 19.02 -6.36 15.60
N GLU A 67 20.12 -5.91 16.19
CA GLU A 67 21.14 -5.01 15.60
C GLU A 67 21.88 -5.61 14.38
N LYS A 68 21.43 -6.77 13.87
CA LYS A 68 22.01 -7.44 12.72
C LYS A 68 21.45 -6.82 11.43
N ASN A 69 22.35 -6.51 10.53
CA ASN A 69 22.07 -5.90 9.23
C ASN A 69 21.60 -6.88 8.14
N ALA A 70 21.68 -8.19 8.39
CA ALA A 70 21.19 -9.21 7.46
C ALA A 70 19.77 -9.61 7.85
N ASP A 71 18.84 -9.52 6.90
CA ASP A 71 17.46 -9.96 7.09
C ASP A 71 17.43 -11.49 7.30
N PRO A 72 17.19 -11.97 8.53
CA PRO A 72 17.21 -13.40 8.83
C PRO A 72 16.09 -14.15 8.10
N CYS A 73 15.01 -13.46 7.70
CA CYS A 73 13.86 -14.06 7.04
C CYS A 73 14.16 -14.60 5.64
N THR A 74 15.19 -14.07 4.98
CA THR A 74 15.68 -14.61 3.70
C THR A 74 16.25 -16.04 3.82
N ALA A 75 16.63 -16.46 5.03
CA ALA A 75 17.24 -17.77 5.30
C ALA A 75 16.39 -18.71 6.18
N THR A 76 15.43 -18.20 6.95
CA THR A 76 14.71 -18.98 7.99
C THR A 76 13.29 -19.39 7.62
N GLY A 77 12.81 -19.08 6.41
CA GLY A 77 11.47 -19.50 5.97
C GLY A 77 10.33 -18.76 6.68
N CYS A 78 10.56 -17.53 7.14
CA CYS A 78 9.55 -16.71 7.81
C CYS A 78 8.51 -16.09 6.84
N MET A 79 8.69 -16.29 5.53
CA MET A 79 7.86 -15.66 4.50
C MET A 79 6.48 -16.34 4.37
N TRP A 80 5.48 -15.54 3.98
CA TRP A 80 4.15 -16.06 3.65
C TRP A 80 4.23 -17.10 2.52
N GLN A 81 3.63 -18.26 2.76
CA GLN A 81 3.70 -19.39 1.86
C GLN A 81 2.66 -19.26 0.74
N LYS A 82 3.02 -19.74 -0.45
CA LYS A 82 2.11 -19.87 -1.58
C LYS A 82 1.35 -21.19 -1.47
N TYR A 83 0.03 -21.10 -1.54
CA TYR A 83 -0.86 -22.24 -1.49
C TYR A 83 -0.94 -22.92 -2.87
N SER A 84 -1.52 -24.12 -2.89
CA SER A 84 -1.64 -24.94 -4.11
C SER A 84 -2.52 -24.32 -5.19
N ASP A 85 -3.41 -23.40 -4.81
CA ASP A 85 -4.25 -22.61 -5.73
C ASP A 85 -3.48 -21.47 -6.41
N GLY A 86 -2.21 -21.31 -6.05
CA GLY A 86 -1.35 -20.26 -6.58
C GLY A 86 -1.50 -18.91 -5.89
N ASN A 87 -2.29 -18.80 -4.82
CA ASN A 87 -2.42 -17.57 -4.04
C ASN A 87 -1.56 -17.61 -2.78
N ILE A 88 -1.32 -16.43 -2.22
CA ILE A 88 -0.74 -16.25 -0.89
C ILE A 88 -1.85 -15.69 0.00
N TRP A 89 -2.30 -16.48 0.96
CA TRP A 89 -3.38 -16.11 1.88
C TRP A 89 -2.79 -15.55 3.18
N VAL A 90 -3.05 -14.28 3.45
CA VAL A 90 -2.51 -13.55 4.61
C VAL A 90 -3.66 -13.23 5.57
N PRO A 91 -3.72 -13.87 6.75
CA PRO A 91 -4.76 -13.59 7.73
C PRO A 91 -4.47 -12.25 8.42
N TYR A 92 -5.50 -11.46 8.72
CA TYR A 92 -5.33 -10.19 9.45
C TYR A 92 -6.43 -9.94 10.48
N VAL A 93 -6.11 -9.09 11.44
CA VAL A 93 -7.06 -8.48 12.37
C VAL A 93 -6.87 -6.96 12.37
N ILE A 94 -7.95 -6.22 12.55
CA ILE A 94 -7.93 -4.76 12.71
C ILE A 94 -8.37 -4.45 14.14
N ALA A 95 -7.56 -3.68 14.86
CA ALA A 95 -7.90 -3.28 16.22
C ALA A 95 -9.19 -2.45 16.28
N ASN A 96 -9.94 -2.57 17.37
CA ASN A 96 -11.29 -2.03 17.47
C ASN A 96 -11.37 -0.51 17.69
N HIS A 97 -10.24 0.16 17.93
CA HIS A 97 -10.18 1.61 18.15
C HIS A 97 -10.16 2.43 16.87
N PHE A 98 -10.06 1.80 15.69
CA PHE A 98 -10.18 2.49 14.42
C PHE A 98 -11.62 2.89 14.13
N SER A 99 -11.82 4.12 13.66
CA SER A 99 -13.10 4.58 13.15
C SER A 99 -13.46 3.88 11.84
N SER A 100 -14.76 3.86 11.48
CA SER A 100 -15.21 3.25 10.22
C SER A 100 -14.54 3.84 8.98
N ARG A 101 -14.17 5.13 9.01
CA ARG A 101 -13.44 5.79 7.93
C ARG A 101 -12.01 5.24 7.80
N GLU A 102 -11.33 5.05 8.92
CA GLU A 102 -9.97 4.51 8.98
C GLU A 102 -9.95 3.04 8.55
N VAL A 103 -10.91 2.24 9.02
CA VAL A 103 -11.11 0.86 8.57
C VAL A 103 -11.31 0.80 7.05
N ALA A 104 -12.09 1.72 6.47
CA ALA A 104 -12.28 1.76 5.02
C ALA A 104 -11.00 2.05 4.23
N ILE A 105 -10.08 2.86 4.78
CA ILE A 105 -8.77 3.13 4.17
C ILE A 105 -7.89 1.90 4.24
N ILE A 106 -7.84 1.25 5.41
CA ILE A 106 -7.07 0.01 5.62
C ILE A 106 -7.58 -1.09 4.68
N GLN A 107 -8.90 -1.28 4.62
CA GLN A 107 -9.53 -2.29 3.76
C GLN A 107 -9.22 -2.05 2.28
N ARG A 108 -9.28 -0.80 1.82
CA ARG A 108 -8.90 -0.45 0.45
C ARG A 108 -7.44 -0.81 0.15
N GLY A 109 -6.53 -0.53 1.09
CA GLY A 109 -5.12 -0.90 0.96
C GLY A 109 -4.93 -2.41 0.86
N LEU A 110 -5.61 -3.20 1.69
CA LEU A 110 -5.58 -4.67 1.64
C LEU A 110 -6.14 -5.20 0.31
N ASP A 111 -7.30 -4.71 -0.12
CA ASP A 111 -8.00 -5.17 -1.32
C ASP A 111 -7.21 -4.86 -2.60
N SER A 112 -6.47 -3.75 -2.62
CA SER A 112 -5.69 -3.31 -3.80
C SER A 112 -4.68 -4.35 -4.29
N PHE A 113 -4.15 -5.20 -3.41
CA PHE A 113 -3.20 -6.26 -3.80
C PHE A 113 -3.87 -7.33 -4.66
N ALA A 114 -5.16 -7.62 -4.42
CA ALA A 114 -5.86 -8.67 -5.13
C ALA A 114 -6.11 -8.33 -6.61
N GLU A 115 -6.08 -7.04 -6.97
CA GLU A 115 -6.33 -6.54 -8.32
C GLU A 115 -5.23 -6.91 -9.32
N THR A 116 -3.98 -7.00 -8.86
CA THR A 116 -2.81 -7.13 -9.73
C THR A 116 -1.82 -8.20 -9.32
N THR A 117 -2.09 -8.91 -8.21
CA THR A 117 -1.18 -9.90 -7.63
C THR A 117 -1.96 -11.16 -7.22
N CYS A 118 -1.25 -12.20 -6.79
CA CYS A 118 -1.84 -13.40 -6.19
C CYS A 118 -1.95 -13.33 -4.64
N ILE A 119 -1.73 -12.16 -4.02
CA ILE A 119 -1.87 -11.97 -2.57
C ILE A 119 -3.32 -11.73 -2.21
N ARG A 120 -3.81 -12.41 -1.17
CA ARG A 120 -5.19 -12.33 -0.68
C ARG A 120 -5.19 -12.15 0.82
N PHE A 121 -5.72 -11.02 1.29
CA PHE A 121 -5.92 -10.77 2.71
C PHE A 121 -7.29 -11.27 3.15
N PHE A 122 -7.38 -11.87 4.34
CA PHE A 122 -8.66 -12.32 4.88
C PHE A 122 -8.73 -12.15 6.40
N GLN A 123 -9.94 -11.95 6.93
CA GLN A 123 -10.18 -11.81 8.36
C GLN A 123 -9.81 -13.12 9.07
N ARG A 124 -8.84 -13.02 9.98
CA ARG A 124 -8.33 -14.15 10.75
C ARG A 124 -9.45 -14.83 11.54
N GLN A 125 -9.40 -16.15 11.57
CA GLN A 125 -10.24 -16.98 12.42
C GLN A 125 -9.39 -17.64 13.52
N ASN A 126 -8.49 -18.55 13.12
CA ASN A 126 -7.70 -19.38 14.04
C ASN A 126 -6.24 -19.57 13.58
N GLU A 127 -5.83 -18.87 12.54
CA GLU A 127 -4.49 -18.99 11.97
C GLU A 127 -3.44 -18.57 13.00
N ARG A 128 -2.35 -19.33 13.09
CA ARG A 128 -1.27 -19.05 14.04
C ARG A 128 -0.57 -17.74 13.70
N ASP A 129 -0.18 -17.59 12.43
CA ASP A 129 0.56 -16.44 11.92
C ASP A 129 -0.41 -15.51 11.19
N TYR A 130 -0.42 -14.24 11.55
CA TYR A 130 -1.37 -13.24 11.04
C TYR A 130 -0.82 -11.83 11.21
N LEU A 131 -1.37 -10.88 10.47
CA LEU A 131 -1.10 -9.45 10.63
C LEU A 131 -2.02 -8.85 11.70
N SER A 132 -1.44 -8.19 12.70
CA SER A 132 -2.18 -7.35 13.64
C SER A 132 -2.03 -5.89 13.22
N ILE A 133 -3.12 -5.29 12.75
CA ILE A 133 -3.15 -3.88 12.37
C ILE A 133 -3.62 -3.08 13.58
N GLU A 134 -2.71 -2.30 14.17
CA GLU A 134 -2.93 -1.60 15.43
C GLU A 134 -2.76 -0.08 15.25
N SER A 135 -2.97 0.69 16.32
CA SER A 135 -2.50 2.08 16.38
C SER A 135 -1.64 2.24 17.62
N ARG A 136 -0.32 2.34 17.44
CA ARG A 136 0.74 2.52 18.44
C ARG A 136 1.45 3.88 18.25
N SER A 137 2.65 4.09 18.79
CA SER A 137 3.44 5.29 18.50
C SER A 137 4.24 5.07 17.21
N GLY A 138 4.11 5.99 16.24
CA GLY A 138 4.83 5.92 14.96
C GLY A 138 4.07 5.20 13.84
N CYS A 139 4.76 4.97 12.72
CA CYS A 139 4.31 4.33 11.50
C CYS A 139 5.44 3.52 10.88
N TYR A 140 5.32 2.21 11.07
CA TYR A 140 6.26 1.22 10.64
C TYR A 140 5.48 -0.10 10.60
N SER A 141 6.07 -1.16 10.08
CA SER A 141 5.47 -2.49 10.18
C SER A 141 5.56 -3.02 11.63
N TYR A 142 4.74 -2.46 12.53
CA TYR A 142 3.48 -2.95 13.12
C TYR A 142 2.63 -1.67 13.43
N VAL A 143 1.84 -1.18 12.45
CA VAL A 143 1.12 0.14 12.34
C VAL A 143 0.43 0.60 13.64
N GLY A 144 0.19 1.88 14.01
CA GLY A 144 0.36 3.24 13.41
C GLY A 144 -0.07 4.41 14.36
N ARG A 145 -0.15 5.72 13.99
CA ARG A 145 -1.00 6.78 14.65
C ARG A 145 -1.50 7.77 13.57
N GLN A 146 -2.45 8.66 13.91
CA GLN A 146 -2.93 9.75 13.03
C GLN A 146 -1.79 10.42 12.25
N GLY A 147 -1.86 10.32 10.92
CA GLY A 147 -0.81 10.75 10.01
C GLY A 147 -0.33 9.67 9.03
N CYS A 148 -0.72 8.40 9.20
CA CYS A 148 -0.26 7.30 8.32
C CYS A 148 -1.36 6.44 7.73
N LEU A 149 -2.62 6.85 7.92
CA LEU A 149 -3.76 6.22 7.28
C LEU A 149 -4.03 6.89 5.92
N TYR A 150 -3.01 6.84 5.07
CA TYR A 150 -3.12 7.08 3.65
C TYR A 150 -3.09 5.75 2.94
N HIS A 151 -3.81 5.64 1.83
CA HIS A 151 -3.85 4.41 1.05
C HIS A 151 -2.44 3.94 0.65
N SER A 152 -1.59 4.87 0.20
CA SER A 152 -0.19 4.62 -0.19
C SER A 152 0.67 4.15 0.99
N THR A 153 0.53 4.77 2.16
CA THR A 153 1.23 4.35 3.38
C THR A 153 0.79 2.96 3.84
N VAL A 154 -0.51 2.65 3.81
CA VAL A 154 -1.00 1.29 4.12
C VAL A 154 -0.39 0.26 3.18
N GLN A 155 -0.35 0.52 1.87
CA GLN A 155 0.28 -0.38 0.91
C GLN A 155 1.77 -0.56 1.18
N HIS A 156 2.48 0.51 1.55
CA HIS A 156 3.91 0.48 1.88
C HIS A 156 4.19 -0.45 3.07
N GLU A 157 3.47 -0.28 4.16
CA GLU A 157 3.63 -1.11 5.36
C GLU A 157 3.20 -2.57 5.13
N LEU A 158 2.19 -2.79 4.29
CA LEU A 158 1.82 -4.14 3.87
C LEU A 158 2.93 -4.81 3.03
N LEU A 159 3.66 -4.06 2.21
CA LEU A 159 4.83 -4.59 1.48
C LEU A 159 5.95 -4.98 2.45
N HIS A 160 6.21 -4.19 3.49
CA HIS A 160 7.14 -4.59 4.55
C HIS A 160 6.71 -5.90 5.23
N ALA A 161 5.43 -6.01 5.59
CA ALA A 161 4.86 -7.22 6.17
C ALA A 161 4.90 -8.45 5.23
N LEU A 162 4.99 -8.22 3.91
CA LEU A 162 5.17 -9.25 2.88
C LEU A 162 6.65 -9.60 2.61
N GLY A 163 7.59 -8.93 3.29
CA GLY A 163 9.03 -9.20 3.24
C GLY A 163 9.81 -8.31 2.28
N PHE A 164 9.27 -7.15 1.89
CA PHE A 164 9.97 -6.19 1.03
C PHE A 164 10.73 -5.18 1.86
N ASN A 165 12.00 -4.96 1.50
CA ASN A 165 12.79 -3.86 1.99
C ASN A 165 12.66 -2.65 1.06
N HIS A 166 13.12 -1.50 1.54
CA HIS A 166 13.25 -0.30 0.73
C HIS A 166 14.08 -0.52 -0.54
N GLU A 167 13.59 -0.03 -1.68
CA GLU A 167 14.23 -0.23 -2.99
C GLU A 167 15.67 0.30 -3.04
N GLN A 168 15.93 1.46 -2.42
CA GLN A 168 17.28 2.06 -2.34
C GLN A 168 18.26 1.25 -1.48
N THR A 169 17.84 0.14 -0.86
CA THR A 169 18.73 -0.75 -0.10
C THR A 169 19.18 -1.98 -0.89
N ARG A 170 18.73 -2.15 -2.13
CA ARG A 170 19.17 -3.27 -2.98
C ARG A 170 20.69 -3.38 -3.10
N SER A 171 21.17 -4.62 -3.27
CA SER A 171 22.61 -4.91 -3.43
C SER A 171 23.21 -4.30 -4.70
N ASP A 172 22.39 -4.03 -5.72
CA ASP A 172 22.79 -3.43 -6.99
C ASP A 172 22.45 -1.92 -7.10
N ARG A 173 22.00 -1.29 -6.00
CA ARG A 173 21.54 0.12 -6.02
C ARG A 173 22.58 1.08 -6.60
N ASP A 174 23.87 0.83 -6.38
CA ASP A 174 24.95 1.75 -6.74
C ASP A 174 25.13 1.82 -8.28
N ASN A 175 24.47 0.91 -9.03
CA ASN A 175 24.34 0.98 -10.50
C ASN A 175 23.19 1.88 -10.97
N HIS A 176 22.30 2.29 -10.07
CA HIS A 176 21.05 3.00 -10.39
C HIS A 176 20.94 4.37 -9.73
N ILE A 177 21.50 4.52 -8.53
CA ILE A 177 21.44 5.77 -7.75
C ILE A 177 22.83 6.16 -7.26
N HIS A 178 22.99 7.43 -6.91
CA HIS A 178 24.15 7.93 -6.17
C HIS A 178 23.68 8.50 -4.85
N VAL A 179 24.24 7.98 -3.76
CA VAL A 179 23.94 8.45 -2.41
C VAL A 179 24.96 9.52 -2.03
N TYR A 180 24.49 10.77 -1.89
CA TYR A 180 25.28 11.86 -1.34
C TYR A 180 25.26 11.77 0.19
N TRP A 181 26.21 11.02 0.75
CA TRP A 181 26.29 10.72 2.18
C TRP A 181 26.42 11.96 3.05
N GLU A 182 27.02 13.02 2.53
CA GLU A 182 27.16 14.34 3.15
C GLU A 182 25.83 15.07 3.37
N ASN A 183 24.78 14.67 2.65
CA ASN A 183 23.45 15.27 2.76
C ASN A 183 22.51 14.46 3.66
N ILE A 184 22.99 13.36 4.25
CA ILE A 184 22.21 12.55 5.17
C ILE A 184 22.24 13.19 6.55
N ILE A 185 21.06 13.39 7.15
CA ILE A 185 20.91 13.98 8.49
C ILE A 185 21.59 13.10 9.52
N ASP A 186 22.49 13.67 10.33
CA ASP A 186 23.17 12.95 11.40
C ASP A 186 22.19 12.26 12.36
N GLY A 187 22.49 11.00 12.69
CA GLY A 187 21.64 10.18 13.57
C GLY A 187 20.46 9.49 12.86
N THR A 188 20.23 9.71 11.56
CA THR A 188 19.30 8.84 10.82
C THR A 188 19.86 7.42 10.69
N PRO A 189 19.05 6.37 10.95
CA PRO A 189 19.45 4.99 10.68
C PRO A 189 19.90 4.85 9.22
N SER A 190 21.19 4.62 9.01
CA SER A 190 21.78 4.79 7.67
C SER A 190 21.39 3.65 6.73
N PRO A 191 21.09 3.92 5.43
CA PRO A 191 20.94 2.89 4.40
C PRO A 191 22.29 2.27 3.98
N ARG A 192 23.33 2.48 4.79
CA ARG A 192 24.71 2.09 4.50
C ARG A 192 24.84 0.58 4.29
N THR A 193 23.95 -0.18 4.92
CA THR A 193 23.78 -1.61 4.70
C THR A 193 22.92 -1.86 3.47
N THR A 194 23.53 -2.46 2.45
CA THR A 194 22.79 -3.11 1.37
C THR A 194 22.09 -4.34 1.93
N ALA A 195 20.83 -4.53 1.57
CA ALA A 195 20.15 -5.80 1.76
C ALA A 195 20.93 -6.92 1.04
N PRO A 196 20.93 -8.15 1.58
CA PRO A 196 21.52 -9.30 0.90
C PRO A 196 20.88 -9.47 -0.50
N PRO A 197 21.57 -10.13 -1.44
CA PRO A 197 21.02 -10.40 -2.76
C PRO A 197 19.64 -11.01 -2.66
N TRP A 198 18.72 -10.44 -3.43
CA TRP A 198 17.31 -10.82 -3.37
C TRP A 198 17.15 -12.29 -3.75
N SER A 199 16.70 -13.11 -2.79
CA SER A 199 16.38 -14.51 -3.04
C SER A 199 14.91 -14.59 -3.46
N PRO A 200 14.55 -15.39 -4.48
CA PRO A 200 13.17 -15.46 -4.97
C PRO A 200 12.27 -16.01 -3.86
N SER A 201 11.45 -15.13 -3.26
CA SER A 201 10.43 -15.51 -2.29
C SER A 201 9.11 -15.86 -2.99
N PRO A 202 8.17 -16.53 -2.30
CA PRO A 202 6.83 -16.72 -2.84
C PRO A 202 6.12 -15.38 -3.09
N THR A 203 6.24 -14.42 -2.18
CA THR A 203 5.65 -13.07 -2.28
C THR A 203 6.26 -12.28 -3.44
N ALA A 204 7.57 -12.36 -3.63
CA ALA A 204 8.30 -11.82 -4.77
C ALA A 204 7.76 -12.29 -6.12
N THR A 205 7.63 -13.61 -6.26
CA THR A 205 7.15 -14.25 -7.49
C THR A 205 5.71 -13.85 -7.78
N CYS A 206 4.93 -13.63 -6.73
CA CYS A 206 3.54 -13.22 -6.80
C CYS A 206 3.35 -11.77 -7.33
N LEU A 207 4.22 -10.84 -6.93
CA LEU A 207 4.18 -9.45 -7.41
C LEU A 207 4.74 -9.29 -8.84
N SER A 208 5.69 -10.13 -9.24
CA SER A 208 6.30 -10.12 -10.59
C SER A 208 5.39 -10.72 -11.67
N ALA A 209 4.30 -11.38 -11.29
CA ALA A 209 3.37 -12.05 -12.20
C ALA A 209 2.42 -11.08 -12.92
N ARG A 210 2.94 -10.14 -13.71
CA ARG A 210 2.17 -9.56 -14.83
C ARG A 210 2.25 -10.52 -16.02
N PRO A 211 1.12 -10.86 -16.67
CA PRO A 211 1.19 -11.14 -18.10
C PRO A 211 1.63 -9.83 -18.76
N LEU A 212 2.78 -9.84 -19.44
CA LEU A 212 3.12 -8.77 -20.38
C LEU A 212 1.93 -8.66 -21.36
N ARG A 213 1.17 -7.56 -21.29
CA ARG A 213 0.27 -7.13 -22.37
C ARG A 213 1.01 -6.18 -23.27
#